data_AF-A0A455U7D7-F1
#
_entry.id   AF-A0A455U7D7-F1
#
_cell.length_a   1.000
_cell.length_b   1.000
_cell.length_c   1.000
_cell.angle_alpha   90.00
_cell.angle_beta   90.00
_cell.angle_gamma   90.00
#
_symmetry.space_group_name_H-M   'P 1'
#
loop_
_entity.id
_entity.type
_entity.pdbx_description
1 polymer ?
#
loop_
_entity_poly.entity_id
_entity_poly.type
_entity_poly.pdbx_seq_one_letter_code
_entity_poly.pdbx_strand_id
1 'polypeptide(L)' 'MVMRTLDIGGDKDLPYFPIEEANPFLGWRGMRVTLDHPEVLMVQLRAMLKASMVWIISTYCSR' A
#
# COMPACT_ATOMS: atom_id res chain seq x y z
N MET A 1 -16.12 -7.14 3.45
CA MET A 1 -15.28 -6.40 2.48
C MET A 1 -13.83 -6.71 2.78
N VAL A 2 -13.02 -7.04 1.78
CA VAL A 2 -11.58 -7.27 1.97
C VAL A 2 -10.84 -6.02 1.50
N MET A 3 -10.10 -5.36 2.40
CA MET A 3 -9.27 -4.21 2.05
C MET A 3 -7.81 -4.66 1.88
N ARG A 4 -7.19 -4.18 0.80
CA ARG A 4 -5.76 -4.36 0.50
C ARG A 4 -5.02 -3.07 0.86
N THR A 5 -3.82 -3.23 1.42
CA THR A 5 -2.88 -2.13 1.66
C THR A 5 -2.40 -1.53 0.34
N LEU A 6 -1.69 -0.40 0.43
CA LEU A 6 -1.14 0.31 -0.72
C LEU A 6 -0.32 -0.64 -1.59
N ASP A 7 -0.78 -0.89 -2.81
CA ASP A 7 -0.03 -1.61 -3.83
C ASP A 7 0.35 -0.62 -4.94
N ILE A 8 1.50 0.02 -4.73
CA ILE A 8 2.16 0.95 -5.66
C ILE A 8 3.32 0.23 -6.35
N GLY A 9 3.60 0.57 -7.60
CA GLY A 9 4.68 -0.02 -8.40
C GLY A 9 4.17 -0.77 -9.62
N GLY A 10 5.06 -1.06 -10.57
CA GLY A 10 4.70 -1.67 -11.84
C GLY A 10 4.14 -0.66 -12.84
N ASP A 11 2.81 -0.65 -12.95
CA ASP A 11 2.01 0.10 -13.93
C ASP A 11 1.25 1.29 -13.29
N LYS A 12 1.55 1.57 -12.02
CA LYS A 12 0.88 2.62 -11.22
C LYS A 12 1.90 3.64 -10.78
N ASP A 13 2.28 4.49 -11.71
CA ASP A 13 3.19 5.60 -11.43
C ASP A 13 2.46 6.72 -10.70
N LEU A 14 3.11 7.26 -9.66
CA LEU A 14 2.60 8.41 -8.94
C LEU A 14 3.39 9.66 -9.37
N PRO A 15 2.70 10.73 -9.81
CA PRO A 15 3.37 11.95 -10.25
C PRO A 15 4.29 12.59 -9.19
N TYR A 16 4.04 12.30 -7.91
CA TYR A 16 4.79 12.80 -6.76
C TYR A 16 5.89 11.86 -6.27
N PHE A 17 6.01 10.67 -6.85
CA PHE A 17 7.00 9.67 -6.45
C PHE A 17 7.62 9.02 -7.70
N PRO A 18 8.46 9.76 -8.44
CA PRO A 18 9.11 9.24 -9.64
C PRO A 18 10.20 8.23 -9.23
N ILE A 19 9.92 6.95 -9.41
CA ILE A 19 10.90 5.87 -9.21
C ILE A 19 11.31 5.38 -10.59
N GLU A 20 12.57 5.61 -10.98
CA GLU A 20 13.13 4.99 -12.18
C GLU A 20 13.78 3.65 -11.79
N GLU A 21 13.05 2.55 -11.97
CA GLU A 21 13.58 1.20 -11.81
C GLU A 21 13.63 0.46 -13.15
N ALA A 22 14.73 -0.28 -13.37
CA ALA A 22 14.93 -1.06 -14.59
C ALA A 22 13.87 -2.16 -14.81
N ASN A 23 13.22 -2.64 -13.75
CA ASN A 23 12.12 -3.60 -13.85
C ASN A 23 11.02 -3.33 -12.80
N PRO A 24 9.94 -2.64 -13.21
CA PRO A 24 8.83 -2.25 -12.32
C PRO A 24 8.08 -3.43 -11.66
N PHE A 25 8.17 -4.64 -12.25
CA PHE A 25 7.45 -5.82 -11.72
C PHE A 25 8.21 -6.57 -10.63
N LEU A 26 9.55 -6.50 -10.64
CA LEU A 26 10.42 -7.18 -9.68
C LEU A 26 11.01 -6.22 -8.64
N GLY A 27 10.88 -4.91 -8.86
CA GLY A 27 11.44 -3.86 -8.04
C GLY A 27 10.62 -3.50 -6.79
N TRP A 28 10.59 -2.20 -6.51
CA TRP A 28 10.03 -1.57 -5.34
C TRP A 28 8.51 -1.43 -5.46
N ARG A 29 7.80 -2.50 -5.09
CA ARG A 29 6.34 -2.57 -5.14
C ARG A 29 5.66 -2.91 -3.82
N GLY A 30 4.41 -2.44 -3.71
CA GLY A 30 3.45 -2.74 -2.66
C GLY A 30 4.01 -2.66 -1.25
N MET A 31 4.07 -3.81 -0.58
CA MET A 31 4.49 -3.87 0.82
C MET A 31 5.90 -3.31 1.05
N ARG A 32 6.81 -3.46 0.08
CA ARG A 32 8.20 -2.98 0.18
C ARG A 32 8.23 -1.45 0.31
N VAL A 33 7.43 -0.75 -0.49
CA VAL A 33 7.29 0.72 -0.42
C VAL A 33 6.74 1.15 0.93
N THR A 34 5.72 0.46 1.43
CA THR A 34 5.14 0.77 2.75
C THR A 34 6.02 0.39 3.94
N LEU A 35 6.99 -0.50 3.75
CA LEU A 35 7.97 -0.86 4.77
C LEU A 35 9.10 0.18 4.85
N ASP A 36 9.51 0.72 3.70
CA ASP A 36 10.49 1.83 3.66
C ASP A 36 9.88 3.16 4.13
N HIS A 37 8.57 3.33 3.95
CA HIS A 37 7.79 4.49 4.42
C HIS A 37 6.72 4.08 5.44
N PRO A 38 7.10 3.80 6.70
CA PRO A 38 6.18 3.35 7.75
C PRO A 38 5.06 4.35 8.06
N GLU A 39 5.26 5.64 7.80
CA GLU A 39 4.24 6.68 7.92
C GLU A 39 3.02 6.41 7.04
N VAL A 40 3.22 5.92 5.82
CA VAL A 40 2.14 5.62 4.87
C VAL A 40 1.35 4.40 5.36
N LEU A 41 2.05 3.37 5.84
CA LEU A 41 1.43 2.19 6.44
C LEU A 41 0.57 2.56 7.66
N MET A 42 1.08 3.43 8.54
CA MET A 42 0.36 3.86 9.74
C MET A 42 -0.93 4.62 9.41
N VAL A 43 -0.90 5.50 8.39
CA VAL A 43 -2.10 6.22 7.93
C VAL A 43 -3.15 5.24 7.40
N GLN A 44 -2.74 4.24 6.64
CA GLN A 44 -3.68 3.23 6.11
C GLN A 44 -4.28 2.36 7.20
N LEU A 45 -3.47 1.88 8.15
CA LEU A 45 -3.97 1.09 9.27
C LEU A 45 -4.94 1.90 10.13
N ARG A 46 -4.64 3.19 10.40
CA ARG A 46 -5.58 4.09 11.10
C ARG A 46 -6.88 4.28 10.34
N ALA A 47 -6.82 4.44 9.01
CA ALA A 47 -8.02 4.57 8.19
C ALA A 47 -8.84 3.27 8.19
N MET A 48 -8.19 2.11 8.11
CA MET A 48 -8.82 0.80 8.20
C MET A 48 -9.49 0.57 9.57
N LEU A 49 -8.84 0.96 10.67
CA LEU A 49 -9.41 0.87 12.02
C LEU A 49 -10.61 1.80 12.21
N LYS A 50 -10.57 3.02 11.65
CA LYS A 50 -11.73 3.91 11.65
C LYS A 50 -12.88 3.33 10.84
N ALA A 51 -12.58 2.75 9.68
CA ALA A 51 -13.59 2.11 8.84
C ALA A 51 -14.16 0.85 9.50
N SER A 52 -13.36 0.08 10.25
CA SER A 52 -13.81 -1.15 10.92
C SER A 52 -14.82 -0.90 12.04
N MET A 53 -14.85 0.32 12.59
CA MET A 53 -15.85 0.72 13.57
C MET A 53 -17.24 0.90 12.96
N VAL A 54 -17.32 1.15 11.65
CA VAL A 54 -18.57 1.33 10.91
C VAL A 54 -18.95 0.08 10.10
N TRP A 55 -17.95 -0.66 9.59
CA TRP A 55 -18.15 -1.80 8.69
C TRP A 55 -17.31 -3.01 9.10
N ILE A 56 -17.82 -4.23 8.90
CA ILE A 56 -17.01 -5.46 9.09
C ILE A 56 -16.01 -5.59 7.94
N ILE A 57 -14.72 -5.38 8.27
CA ILE A 57 -13.61 -5.38 7.31
C ILE A 57 -12.59 -6.45 7.71
N SER A 58 -12.15 -7.24 6.72
CA SER A 58 -11.02 -8.15 6.86
C SER A 58 -9.81 -7.58 6.13
N THR A 59 -8.70 -7.38 6.84
CA THR A 59 -7.46 -6.83 6.30
C THR A 59 -6.63 -7.95 5.66
N TYR A 60 -6.24 -7.81 4.39
CA TYR A 60 -5.39 -8.78 3.70
C TYR A 60 -4.09 -8.12 3.26
N CYS A 61 -2.96 -8.69 3.70
CA CYS A 61 -1.63 -8.24 3.34
C CYS A 61 -1.12 -9.12 2.20
N SER A 62 -1.02 -8.57 0.99
CA SER A 62 -0.45 -9.32 -0.14
C SER A 62 1.06 -9.45 0.07
N ARG A 63 1.53 -10.68 0.27
CA ARG A 63 2.97 -11.02 0.23
C ARG A 63 3.56 -10.76 -1.14
#